data_AF-A0A848ZKW1-F1
#
_entry.id   AF-A0A848ZKW1-F1
#
_cell.length_a   1.000
_cell.length_b   1.000
_cell.length_c   1.000
_cell.angle_alpha   90.00
_cell.angle_beta   90.00
_cell.angle_gamma   90.00
#
_symmetry.space_group_name_H-M   'P 1'
#
loop_
_entity.id
_entity.type
_entity.pdbx_description
1 polymer ?
#
loop_
_entity_poly.entity_id
_entity_poly.type
_entity_poly.pdbx_seq_one_letter_code
_entity_poly.pdbx_strand_id
1 'polypeptide(L)'
;MQKSIIEEFPEMEMRVSIVWLHMLQGDSESSAKESARMFSNHRVSQFYDPNKLAGKAIAESIGWKGQVAWDTYLFYPVGREWAKMSPAPSVWMHQLSEPWADREHYHSGDDLVKALFETMKRLIGRH
;
A
#
# COMPACT_ATOMS: atom_id res chain seq x y z
N MET A 1 -20.69 7.78 -1.03
CA MET A 1 -19.90 6.72 -1.67
C MET A 1 -18.48 7.23 -1.80
N GLN A 2 -17.51 6.57 -1.19
CA GLN A 2 -16.10 6.95 -1.25
C GLN A 2 -15.54 6.53 -2.61
N LYS A 3 -14.86 7.44 -3.33
CA LYS A 3 -14.16 7.12 -4.58
C LYS A 3 -12.77 6.57 -4.26
N SER A 4 -12.28 5.66 -5.08
CA SER A 4 -10.89 5.25 -5.05
C SER A 4 -9.97 6.30 -5.69
N ILE A 5 -8.69 6.32 -5.33
CA ILE A 5 -7.67 7.19 -5.95
C ILE A 5 -7.63 6.98 -7.48
N ILE A 6 -7.79 5.73 -7.92
CA ILE A 6 -7.77 5.37 -9.34
C ILE A 6 -8.90 6.07 -10.10
N GLU A 7 -10.10 6.13 -9.50
CA GLU A 7 -11.27 6.79 -10.10
C GLU A 7 -11.16 8.31 -10.06
N GLU A 8 -10.52 8.87 -9.04
CA GLU A 8 -10.30 10.32 -8.94
C GLU A 8 -9.25 10.82 -9.94
N PHE A 9 -8.26 9.98 -10.27
CA PHE A 9 -7.18 10.32 -11.21
C PHE A 9 -7.19 9.37 -12.43
N PRO A 10 -8.23 9.43 -13.29
CA PRO A 10 -8.37 8.51 -14.42
C PRO A 10 -7.29 8.67 -15.49
N GLU A 11 -6.83 9.91 -15.73
CA GLU A 11 -5.81 10.25 -16.74
C GLU A 11 -4.37 9.88 -16.32
N MET A 12 -4.17 9.46 -15.06
CA MET A 12 -2.84 9.12 -14.59
C MET A 12 -2.47 7.69 -14.98
N GLU A 13 -1.27 7.53 -15.56
CA GLU A 13 -0.63 6.23 -15.77
C GLU A 13 -0.11 5.67 -14.43
N MET A 14 -1.04 5.31 -13.55
CA MET A 14 -0.75 4.63 -12.29
C MET A 14 -1.15 3.17 -12.37
N ARG A 15 -0.35 2.30 -11.75
CA ARG A 15 -0.71 0.90 -11.49
C ARG A 15 -0.75 0.71 -9.99
N VAL A 16 -1.75 -0.04 -9.52
CA VAL A 16 -1.90 -0.38 -8.12
C VAL A 16 -1.64 -1.86 -7.95
N SER A 17 -0.78 -2.20 -7.00
CA SER A 17 -0.56 -3.58 -6.58
C SER A 17 -1.06 -3.75 -5.16
N ILE A 18 -1.93 -4.73 -4.94
CA ILE A 18 -2.41 -5.11 -3.61
C ILE A 18 -1.84 -6.48 -3.28
N VAL A 19 -1.20 -6.61 -2.12
CA VAL A 19 -0.67 -7.89 -1.64
C VAL A 19 -1.42 -8.30 -0.38
N TRP A 20 -2.19 -9.36 -0.49
CA TRP A 20 -2.96 -9.93 0.60
C TRP A 20 -2.08 -10.89 1.42
N LEU A 21 -1.92 -10.59 2.72
CA LEU A 21 -1.03 -11.31 3.62
C LEU A 21 -1.83 -12.14 4.63
N HIS A 22 -1.17 -13.18 5.16
CA HIS A 22 -1.64 -13.95 6.31
C HIS A 22 -1.19 -13.30 7.61
N MET A 23 -1.89 -12.29 8.12
CA MET A 23 -1.48 -11.57 9.33
C MET A 23 -2.21 -12.03 10.58
N LEU A 24 -3.52 -12.23 10.49
CA LEU A 24 -4.39 -12.59 11.61
C LEU A 24 -4.85 -14.04 11.52
N GLN A 25 -5.29 -14.57 12.67
CA GLN A 25 -5.96 -15.86 12.71
C GLN A 25 -7.25 -15.81 11.88
N GLY A 26 -7.35 -16.68 10.88
CA GLY A 26 -8.48 -16.72 9.94
C GLY A 26 -8.15 -16.17 8.56
N ASP A 27 -7.03 -15.44 8.40
CA ASP A 27 -6.56 -15.06 7.08
C ASP A 27 -6.26 -16.33 6.25
N SER A 28 -6.76 -16.34 5.03
CA SER A 28 -6.81 -17.48 4.11
C SER A 28 -6.83 -16.97 2.67
N GLU A 29 -6.39 -17.78 1.72
CA GLU A 29 -6.54 -17.44 0.30
C GLU A 29 -8.00 -17.16 -0.06
N SER A 30 -8.94 -17.90 0.54
CA SER A 30 -10.38 -17.68 0.36
C SER A 30 -10.82 -16.30 0.86
N SER A 31 -10.42 -15.90 2.07
CA SER A 31 -10.72 -14.54 2.58
C SER A 31 -10.09 -13.44 1.71
N ALA A 32 -8.84 -13.64 1.26
CA ALA A 32 -8.15 -12.71 0.36
C ALA A 32 -8.89 -12.59 -0.97
N LYS A 33 -9.35 -13.71 -1.56
CA LYS A 33 -10.14 -13.71 -2.79
C LYS A 33 -11.48 -13.00 -2.63
N GLU A 34 -12.12 -13.12 -1.46
CA GLU A 34 -13.37 -12.41 -1.19
C GLU A 34 -13.12 -10.89 -1.15
N SER A 35 -12.13 -10.43 -0.37
CA SER A 35 -11.76 -9.02 -0.30
C SER A 35 -11.29 -8.47 -1.65
N ALA A 36 -10.59 -9.27 -2.44
CA ALA A 36 -10.10 -8.89 -3.76
C ALA A 36 -11.21 -8.52 -4.75
N ARG A 37 -12.44 -9.04 -4.57
CA ARG A 37 -13.60 -8.71 -5.43
C ARG A 37 -13.99 -7.24 -5.36
N MET A 38 -13.61 -6.53 -4.30
CA MET A 38 -13.84 -5.09 -4.18
C MET A 38 -13.06 -4.27 -5.21
N PHE A 39 -12.02 -4.85 -5.83
CA PHE A 39 -11.13 -4.17 -6.77
C PHE A 39 -11.19 -4.82 -8.15
N SER A 40 -12.01 -4.26 -9.04
CA SER A 40 -12.20 -4.75 -10.42
C SER A 40 -11.51 -3.91 -11.49
N ASN A 41 -10.85 -2.82 -11.12
CA ASN A 41 -10.21 -1.91 -12.08
C ASN A 41 -9.00 -2.57 -12.74
N HIS A 42 -8.88 -2.46 -14.07
CA HIS A 42 -7.79 -3.06 -14.86
C HIS A 42 -6.38 -2.55 -14.50
N ARG A 43 -6.27 -1.40 -13.83
CA ARG A 43 -5.00 -0.86 -13.30
C ARG A 43 -4.60 -1.49 -11.96
N VAL A 44 -5.45 -2.32 -11.37
CA VAL A 44 -5.19 -3.04 -10.12
C VAL A 44 -4.73 -4.47 -10.42
N SER A 45 -3.55 -4.81 -9.94
CA SER A 45 -3.08 -6.20 -9.85
C SER A 45 -3.09 -6.64 -8.40
N GLN A 46 -3.52 -7.87 -8.15
CA GLN A 46 -3.66 -8.39 -6.79
C GLN A 46 -2.90 -9.69 -6.65
N PHE A 47 -2.22 -9.85 -5.52
CA PHE A 47 -1.37 -10.99 -5.21
C PHE A 47 -1.71 -11.52 -3.83
N TYR A 48 -1.58 -12.82 -3.66
CA TYR A 48 -1.72 -13.47 -2.37
C TYR A 48 -0.37 -14.04 -1.94
N ASP A 49 0.10 -13.64 -0.76
CA ASP A 49 1.42 -14.00 -0.22
C ASP A 49 1.26 -14.58 1.20
N PRO A 50 1.05 -15.90 1.33
CA PRO A 50 0.88 -16.55 2.63
C PRO A 50 2.17 -16.53 3.46
N ASN A 51 3.33 -16.37 2.81
CA ASN A 51 4.64 -16.43 3.45
C ASN A 51 5.16 -15.05 3.93
N LYS A 52 4.39 -14.00 3.60
CA LYS A 52 4.64 -12.61 4.02
C LYS A 52 5.99 -12.08 3.50
N LEU A 53 6.45 -12.63 2.38
CA LEU A 53 7.71 -12.26 1.74
C LEU A 53 7.71 -10.79 1.31
N ALA A 54 6.62 -10.32 0.71
CA ALA A 54 6.48 -8.93 0.31
C ALA A 54 6.49 -7.99 1.53
N GLY A 55 5.70 -8.30 2.55
CA GLY A 55 5.64 -7.49 3.77
C GLY A 55 6.99 -7.44 4.52
N LYS A 56 7.76 -8.53 4.53
CA LYS A 56 9.14 -8.56 5.06
C LYS A 56 10.08 -7.66 4.25
N ALA A 57 10.06 -7.78 2.93
CA ALA A 57 10.92 -6.98 2.05
C ALA A 57 10.61 -5.48 2.12
N ILE A 58 9.32 -5.14 2.26
CA ILE A 58 8.86 -3.75 2.44
C ILE A 58 9.30 -3.22 3.81
N ALA A 59 9.14 -4.01 4.88
CA ALA A 59 9.62 -3.61 6.21
C ALA A 59 11.10 -3.23 6.18
N GLU A 60 11.93 -4.05 5.54
CA GLU A 60 13.36 -3.75 5.37
C GLU A 60 13.59 -2.45 4.57
N SER A 61 12.84 -2.22 3.48
CA SER A 61 13.04 -1.03 2.63
C SER A 61 12.60 0.29 3.25
N ILE A 62 11.71 0.26 4.26
CA ILE A 62 11.29 1.43 5.04
C ILE A 62 12.04 1.56 6.38
N GLY A 63 13.07 0.73 6.61
CA GLY A 63 13.89 0.79 7.82
C GLY A 63 13.24 0.17 9.07
N TRP A 64 12.14 -0.56 8.92
CA TRP A 64 11.47 -1.26 10.01
C TRP A 64 12.17 -2.58 10.33
N LYS A 65 12.62 -2.71 11.58
CA LYS A 65 13.29 -3.93 12.10
C LYS A 65 12.32 -4.99 12.61
N GLY A 66 11.01 -4.73 12.58
CA GLY A 66 10.01 -5.76 12.86
C GLY A 66 9.79 -6.68 11.67
N GLN A 67 8.91 -7.66 11.85
CA GLN A 67 8.91 -8.82 10.97
C GLN A 67 8.12 -8.62 9.67
N VAL A 68 7.05 -7.84 9.65
CA VAL A 68 6.18 -7.70 8.46
C VAL A 68 5.53 -6.32 8.44
N ALA A 69 5.69 -5.60 7.33
CA ALA A 69 4.86 -4.44 7.02
C ALA A 69 3.54 -4.91 6.39
N TRP A 70 2.43 -4.58 7.04
CA TRP A 70 1.06 -4.81 6.59
C TRP A 70 0.25 -3.55 6.90
N ASP A 71 -0.98 -3.41 6.39
CA ASP A 71 -1.74 -2.15 6.50
C ASP A 71 -0.90 -0.91 6.12
N THR A 72 -0.10 -1.06 5.06
CA THR A 72 0.89 -0.08 4.61
C THR A 72 0.59 0.32 3.17
N TYR A 73 0.64 1.62 2.91
CA TYR A 73 0.39 2.23 1.61
C TYR A 73 1.68 2.85 1.10
N LEU A 74 2.05 2.56 -0.15
CA LEU A 74 3.38 2.84 -0.68
C LEU A 74 3.25 3.55 -2.03
N PHE A 75 3.95 4.66 -2.19
CA PHE A 75 4.05 5.38 -3.46
C PHE A 75 5.45 5.21 -4.04
N TYR A 76 5.51 4.58 -5.20
CA TYR A 76 6.75 4.41 -5.97
C TYR A 76 6.71 5.31 -7.21
N PRO A 77 7.79 6.06 -7.50
CA PRO A 77 7.90 6.78 -8.75
C PRO A 77 8.11 5.79 -9.90
N VAL A 78 7.80 6.23 -11.12
CA VAL A 78 8.05 5.45 -12.34
C VAL A 78 9.52 5.06 -12.45
N GLY A 79 9.79 3.85 -12.95
CA GLY A 79 11.14 3.34 -13.17
C GLY A 79 11.84 2.76 -11.93
N ARG A 80 11.13 2.58 -10.81
CA ARG A 80 11.64 1.78 -9.69
C ARG A 80 11.40 0.30 -9.95
N GLU A 81 12.46 -0.48 -9.81
CA GLU A 81 12.45 -1.92 -10.02
C GLU A 81 12.84 -2.65 -8.73
N TRP A 82 12.22 -3.81 -8.52
CA TRP A 82 12.64 -4.76 -7.49
C TRP A 82 13.84 -5.53 -8.02
N ALA A 83 15.03 -5.19 -7.51
CA ALA A 83 16.26 -5.91 -7.81
C ALA A 83 16.51 -6.96 -6.71
N LYS A 84 17.67 -6.89 -6.04
CA LYS A 84 17.96 -7.77 -4.89
C LYS A 84 17.16 -7.41 -3.63
N MET A 85 16.78 -6.15 -3.48
CA MET A 85 15.95 -5.65 -2.38
C MET A 85 14.77 -4.87 -2.96
N SER A 86 13.68 -4.81 -2.20
CA SER A 86 12.59 -3.89 -2.53
C SER A 86 13.13 -2.44 -2.53
N PRO A 87 12.81 -1.61 -3.54
CA PRO A 87 13.14 -0.20 -3.51
C PRO A 87 12.46 0.47 -2.31
N ALA A 88 13.07 1.54 -1.83
CA ALA A 88 12.39 2.42 -0.88
C ALA A 88 11.26 3.17 -1.60
N PRO A 89 10.06 3.26 -1.02
CA PRO A 89 9.00 4.12 -1.53
C PRO A 89 9.40 5.60 -1.41
N SER A 90 8.88 6.46 -2.28
CA SER A 90 9.04 7.91 -2.13
C SER A 90 8.21 8.47 -0.98
N VAL A 91 7.04 7.87 -0.74
CA VAL A 91 6.15 8.20 0.37
C VAL A 91 5.50 6.91 0.82
N TRP A 92 5.33 6.74 2.13
CA TRP A 92 4.58 5.62 2.68
C TRP A 92 3.71 6.06 3.85
N MET A 93 2.71 5.25 4.18
CA MET A 93 1.79 5.47 5.28
C MET A 93 1.46 4.13 5.92
N HIS A 94 1.21 4.12 7.23
CA HIS A 94 0.79 2.95 7.97
C HIS A 94 -0.47 3.23 8.79
N GLN A 95 -1.42 2.30 8.73
CA GLN A 95 -2.73 2.50 9.35
C GLN A 95 -2.75 2.27 10.86
N LEU A 96 -1.81 1.48 11.38
CA LEU A 96 -1.79 1.08 12.79
C LEU A 96 -0.82 1.95 13.57
N SER A 97 -1.17 2.23 14.83
CA SER A 97 -0.32 3.00 15.74
C SER A 97 0.81 2.11 16.23
N GLU A 98 1.89 2.06 15.45
CA GLU A 98 3.08 1.27 15.74
C GLU A 98 4.28 2.15 16.06
N PRO A 99 5.23 1.72 16.91
CA PRO A 99 6.39 2.52 17.28
C PRO A 99 7.29 2.98 16.11
N TRP A 100 7.18 2.33 14.95
CA TRP A 100 7.97 2.60 13.75
C TRP A 100 7.26 3.49 12.73
N ALA A 101 5.94 3.64 12.86
CA ALA A 101 5.18 4.61 12.10
C ALA A 101 5.11 5.88 12.96
N ASP A 102 6.07 6.78 12.76
CA ASP A 102 6.06 8.07 13.44
C ASP A 102 4.83 8.92 13.02
N ARG A 103 4.71 10.12 13.57
CA ARG A 103 3.56 11.00 13.32
C ARG A 103 3.42 11.43 11.85
N GLU A 104 4.46 11.31 11.04
CA GLU A 104 4.42 11.64 9.61
C GLU A 104 3.91 10.48 8.76
N HIS A 105 3.96 9.25 9.30
CA HIS A 105 3.61 8.04 8.56
C HIS A 105 2.35 7.35 9.12
N TYR A 106 2.03 7.55 10.40
CA TYR A 106 0.80 7.03 10.99
C TYR A 106 -0.42 7.84 10.57
N HIS A 107 -1.33 7.21 9.84
CA HIS A 107 -2.60 7.79 9.41
C HIS A 107 -3.72 6.76 9.52
N SER A 108 -4.87 7.09 10.09
CA SER A 108 -6.00 6.15 10.22
C SER A 108 -7.34 6.80 9.92
N GLY A 109 -8.36 5.98 9.62
CA GLY A 109 -9.70 6.46 9.31
C GLY A 109 -9.72 7.50 8.18
N ASP A 110 -10.43 8.61 8.40
CA ASP A 110 -10.55 9.70 7.41
C ASP A 110 -9.21 10.41 7.13
N ASP A 111 -8.30 10.42 8.10
CA ASP A 111 -6.98 11.05 7.94
C ASP A 111 -6.12 10.27 6.94
N LEU A 112 -6.18 8.93 6.96
CA LEU A 112 -5.53 8.09 5.95
C LEU A 112 -6.07 8.37 4.55
N VAL A 113 -7.40 8.45 4.41
CA VAL A 113 -8.02 8.74 3.11
C VAL A 113 -7.54 10.10 2.61
N LYS A 114 -7.59 11.13 3.46
CA LYS A 114 -7.10 12.46 3.11
C LYS A 114 -5.63 12.45 2.70
N ALA A 115 -4.77 11.81 3.50
CA ALA A 115 -3.33 11.76 3.28
C ALA A 115 -2.99 11.10 1.93
N LEU A 116 -3.67 10.00 1.58
CA LEU A 116 -3.49 9.31 0.31
C LEU A 116 -3.82 10.21 -0.90
N PHE A 117 -4.95 10.92 -0.85
CA PHE A 117 -5.36 11.81 -1.93
C PHE A 117 -4.44 13.03 -2.05
N GLU A 118 -4.09 13.67 -0.94
CA GLU A 118 -3.17 14.82 -0.94
C GLU A 118 -1.76 14.43 -1.40
N THR A 119 -1.29 13.25 -1.01
CA THR A 119 -0.02 12.71 -1.52
C THR A 119 -0.06 12.53 -3.02
N MET A 120 -1.15 11.97 -3.55
CA MET A 120 -1.29 11.82 -5.00
C MET A 120 -1.33 13.16 -5.72
N LYS A 121 -2.12 14.13 -5.26
CA LYS A 121 -2.15 15.50 -5.81
C LYS A 121 -0.76 16.13 -5.85
N ARG A 122 -0.01 16.01 -4.76
CA ARG A 122 1.37 16.51 -4.66
C ARG A 122 2.30 15.82 -5.65
N LEU A 123 2.23 14.49 -5.77
CA LEU A 123 3.10 13.71 -6.67
C LEU A 123 2.82 14.00 -8.15
N ILE A 124 1.59 14.38 -8.50
CA ILE A 124 1.20 14.74 -9.88
C ILE A 124 1.34 16.24 -10.17
N GLY A 125 1.81 17.05 -9.20
CA GLY A 125 1.99 18.48 -9.38
C GLY A 125 0.68 19.27 -9.52
N ARG A 126 -0.44 18.77 -9.02
CA ARG A 126 -1.72 19.50 -8.98
C ARG A 126 -1.91 20.10 -7.58
N HIS A 127 -1.86 21.43 -7.49
CA HIS A 127 -2.21 22.20 -6.28
C HIS A 127 -3.70 22.50 -6.25
#